data_AF-A0A085L7M1-F1
#
_entry.id   AF-A0A085L7M1-F1
#
_cell.length_a   1.000
_cell.length_b   1.000
_cell.length_c   1.000
_cell.angle_alpha   90.00
_cell.angle_beta   90.00
_cell.angle_gamma   90.00
#
_symmetry.space_group_name_H-M   'P 1'
#
loop_
_entity.id
_entity.type
_entity.pdbx_description
1 polymer ?
#
loop_
_entity_poly.entity_id
_entity_poly.type
_entity_poly.pdbx_seq_one_letter_code
_entity_poly.pdbx_strand_id
1 'polypeptide(L)'
;MSETHDYIFSYSLEPKDVTKHPTPDFPDEIIKVLFKSLLNLIIPCVGDKEVKVDGFKFLKNSQMIHKLFASTKKNALSPEENDGQKIKTALLYEPRIALIKEWLENILALTELEKDGEVVAVDGFRLKQLEHWTVPSACDPTEVFEHLATHCNCNCIFCYNKGNHPQLALKSLPLSAKEELAALKTRIKYFNPRAKRSLFLNLGSCGEVLCHPYILEVLTLLRSKTNQVFRLNTNGATLTSTMISALAQFKPVFLDISLNSASPARRAKLMQDKYPQVAIESLPLLKAMEIPYAIVIVPWPLDSEEEMLADLEKTILYAEQHAAHHIQISLPGYTKYFSAREIFNRETIWARVVKQVRELRTDLSCPLVIMPGMYEENFYPVIKNQPEVIGVVQNSPVALGGLKMKDIIRGINGISVHNRPQARELLSFIHQSEIKTVNLTVERNKGITEIKLDLDRYAYPYYEYTDTHLGIIFLGTGFRTGYLEKLREIVKLHQAKEVLLFTSSLVKPTLEQCLKDSSFFGTGEFNLTLEVPANKFFGGNIFMGDLLVVEDFIYGIKQYLNNKNNRKPDLVIIPSSPFNLSQWGRDLTGRVYLDIERETGVPVEILACQTIYD
;
A
#
# COMPACT_ATOMS: atom_id res chain seq x y z
N MET A 1 15.68 -26.58 -32.05
CA MET A 1 17.08 -26.29 -31.70
C MET A 1 17.09 -25.10 -30.75
N SER A 2 17.73 -25.30 -29.60
CA SER A 2 17.99 -24.42 -28.44
C SER A 2 16.83 -23.62 -27.84
N GLU A 3 16.27 -24.16 -26.76
CA GLU A 3 15.55 -23.42 -25.72
C GLU A 3 16.47 -22.32 -25.17
N THR A 4 16.12 -21.05 -25.38
CA THR A 4 16.74 -19.92 -24.67
C THR A 4 16.15 -19.86 -23.27
N HIS A 5 16.63 -20.74 -22.40
CA HIS A 5 16.51 -20.53 -20.97
C HIS A 5 17.48 -19.42 -20.59
N ASP A 6 17.00 -18.40 -19.88
CA ASP A 6 17.85 -17.40 -19.24
C ASP A 6 18.65 -18.03 -18.08
N TYR A 7 19.62 -18.91 -18.40
CA TYR A 7 20.57 -19.51 -17.45
C TYR A 7 21.76 -18.57 -17.16
N ILE A 8 21.52 -17.26 -17.02
CA ILE A 8 22.61 -16.28 -16.86
C ILE A 8 23.23 -16.35 -15.45
N PHE A 9 22.50 -16.88 -14.46
CA PHE A 9 22.96 -17.03 -13.08
C PHE A 9 22.99 -18.50 -12.65
N SER A 10 23.85 -19.29 -13.30
CA SER A 10 24.22 -20.61 -12.79
C SER A 10 25.45 -20.47 -11.90
N TYR A 11 25.29 -20.76 -10.61
CA TYR A 11 26.39 -20.77 -9.65
C TYR A 11 26.89 -22.19 -9.53
N SER A 12 28.09 -22.47 -10.03
CA SER A 12 28.73 -23.76 -9.82
C SER A 12 28.98 -23.95 -8.33
N LEU A 13 28.46 -25.05 -7.77
CA LEU A 13 28.90 -25.49 -6.45
C LEU A 13 30.35 -25.95 -6.60
N GLU A 14 31.26 -25.39 -5.82
CA GLU A 14 32.62 -25.89 -5.74
C GLU A 14 32.62 -27.15 -4.86
N PRO A 15 32.79 -28.37 -5.43
CA PRO A 15 32.85 -29.57 -4.63
C PRO A 15 34.06 -29.48 -3.71
N LYS A 16 33.84 -29.59 -2.40
CA LYS A 16 34.95 -29.70 -1.45
C LYS A 16 35.74 -30.97 -1.77
N ASP A 17 37.05 -30.83 -1.97
CA ASP A 17 37.96 -31.95 -2.19
C ASP A 17 38.04 -32.79 -0.90
N VAL A 18 37.21 -33.83 -0.84
CA VAL A 18 37.06 -34.73 0.33
C VAL A 18 38.39 -35.41 0.68
N THR A 19 39.33 -35.49 -0.27
CA THR A 19 40.64 -36.14 -0.06
C THR A 19 41.65 -35.28 0.71
N LYS A 20 41.45 -33.96 0.80
CA LYS A 20 42.36 -33.02 1.50
C LYS A 20 41.92 -32.67 2.93
N HIS A 21 40.73 -33.09 3.33
CA HIS A 21 40.21 -32.89 4.68
C HIS A 21 39.82 -34.25 5.26
N PRO A 22 40.74 -34.96 5.97
CA PRO A 22 40.42 -36.22 6.62
C PRO A 22 39.28 -35.97 7.61
N THR A 23 38.15 -36.65 7.38
CA THR A 23 36.83 -36.40 7.99
C THR A 23 36.91 -36.11 9.49
N PRO A 24 36.72 -34.85 9.93
CA PRO A 24 35.96 -34.59 11.14
C PRO A 24 34.51 -35.02 10.86
N ASP A 25 33.74 -35.37 11.89
CA ASP A 25 32.34 -35.80 11.72
C ASP A 25 31.60 -34.82 10.79
N PHE A 26 31.19 -35.31 9.62
CA PHE A 26 30.63 -34.47 8.54
C PHE A 26 29.43 -33.64 9.01
N PRO A 27 28.55 -34.15 9.91
CA PRO A 27 27.48 -33.35 10.51
C PRO A 27 27.99 -32.13 11.31
N ASP A 28 29.08 -32.27 12.08
CA ASP A 28 29.61 -31.21 12.96
C ASP A 28 30.06 -30.00 12.16
N GLU A 29 30.82 -30.25 11.08
CA GLU A 29 31.35 -29.18 10.24
C GLU A 29 30.25 -28.51 9.40
N ILE A 30 29.21 -29.23 8.99
CA ILE A 30 28.02 -28.64 8.35
C ILE A 30 27.34 -27.66 9.31
N ILE A 31 27.00 -28.12 10.52
CA ILE A 31 26.30 -27.32 11.52
C ILE A 31 27.15 -26.10 11.92
N LYS A 32 28.46 -26.29 12.08
CA LYS A 32 29.41 -25.20 12.38
C LYS A 32 29.46 -24.14 11.27
N VAL A 33 29.47 -24.55 9.99
CA VAL A 33 29.45 -23.60 8.85
C VAL A 33 28.11 -22.86 8.77
N LEU A 34 26.99 -23.56 8.97
CA LEU A 34 25.66 -22.96 8.98
C LEU A 34 25.52 -21.95 10.12
N PHE A 35 25.93 -22.31 11.34
CA PHE A 35 25.90 -21.39 12.49
C PHE A 35 26.80 -20.18 12.27
N LYS A 36 28.04 -20.36 11.79
CA LYS A 36 28.91 -19.21 11.47
C LYS A 36 28.26 -18.27 10.45
N SER A 37 27.64 -18.82 9.43
CA SER A 37 26.96 -18.05 8.39
C SER A 37 25.78 -17.26 8.96
N LEU A 38 24.97 -17.87 9.82
CA LEU A 38 23.88 -17.19 10.53
C LEU A 38 24.42 -16.12 11.48
N LEU A 39 25.41 -16.43 12.31
CA LEU A 39 26.01 -15.50 13.26
C LEU A 39 26.72 -14.31 12.59
N ASN A 40 27.05 -14.38 11.30
CA ASN A 40 27.50 -13.20 10.55
C ASN A 40 26.37 -12.21 10.29
N LEU A 41 25.12 -12.68 10.21
CA LEU A 41 23.93 -11.88 9.90
C LEU A 41 23.16 -11.47 11.16
N ILE A 42 23.20 -12.30 12.21
CA ILE A 42 22.35 -12.12 13.39
C ILE A 42 23.12 -12.17 14.72
N ILE A 43 22.49 -11.64 15.76
CA ILE A 43 22.91 -11.75 17.17
C ILE A 43 21.83 -12.56 17.88
N PRO A 44 22.11 -13.78 18.38
CA PRO A 44 21.17 -14.55 19.19
C PRO A 44 20.76 -13.82 20.47
N CYS A 45 19.55 -14.05 20.95
CA CYS A 45 19.00 -13.41 22.14
C CYS A 45 18.35 -14.40 23.12
N VAL A 46 18.35 -14.05 24.41
CA VAL A 46 17.53 -14.68 25.47
C VAL A 46 16.67 -13.57 26.07
N GLY A 47 15.38 -13.57 25.76
CA GLY A 47 14.55 -12.38 25.81
C GLY A 47 15.24 -11.25 25.04
N ASP A 48 15.59 -10.18 25.74
CA ASP A 48 16.18 -8.98 25.13
C ASP A 48 17.70 -8.97 25.16
N LYS A 49 18.30 -9.96 25.83
CA LYS A 49 19.73 -9.99 26.09
C LYS A 49 20.45 -10.63 24.92
N GLU A 50 21.35 -9.87 24.31
CA GLU A 50 22.25 -10.39 23.29
C GLU A 50 23.20 -11.45 23.86
N VAL A 51 23.26 -12.59 23.20
CA VAL A 51 24.11 -13.72 23.55
C VAL A 51 25.20 -13.88 22.51
N LYS A 52 26.45 -13.81 22.98
CA LYS A 52 27.63 -14.14 22.19
C LYS A 52 27.89 -15.63 22.31
N VAL A 53 27.33 -16.38 21.38
CA VAL A 53 27.52 -17.84 21.28
C VAL A 53 28.93 -18.13 20.77
N ASP A 54 29.65 -19.03 21.45
CA ASP A 54 31.02 -19.42 21.10
C ASP A 54 31.18 -20.91 20.78
N GLY A 55 30.16 -21.72 21.05
CA GLY A 55 30.11 -23.14 20.75
C GLY A 55 28.70 -23.71 20.66
N PHE A 56 28.61 -25.01 20.39
CA PHE A 56 27.36 -25.78 20.49
C PHE A 56 27.64 -27.23 20.91
N LYS A 57 26.60 -27.91 21.40
CA LYS A 57 26.55 -29.34 21.72
C LYS A 57 25.45 -30.00 20.91
N PHE A 58 25.59 -31.26 20.52
CA PHE A 58 24.46 -32.02 19.95
C PHE A 58 23.56 -32.55 21.07
N LEU A 59 22.24 -32.49 20.87
CA LEU A 59 21.28 -33.01 21.85
C LEU A 59 21.47 -34.51 22.14
N LYS A 60 21.92 -35.28 21.13
CA LYS A 60 22.21 -36.72 21.29
C LYS A 60 23.61 -37.03 21.82
N ASN A 61 24.51 -36.04 21.89
CA ASN A 61 25.89 -36.19 22.35
C ASN A 61 26.33 -34.94 23.12
N SER A 62 25.78 -34.76 24.32
CA SER A 62 25.96 -33.55 25.14
C SER A 62 27.33 -33.42 25.80
N GLN A 63 28.21 -34.43 25.67
CA GLN A 63 29.53 -34.43 26.30
C GLN A 63 30.60 -33.68 25.49
N MET A 64 30.37 -33.46 24.19
CA MET A 64 31.35 -32.83 23.29
C MET A 64 30.92 -31.41 22.91
N ILE A 65 31.80 -30.43 23.17
CA ILE A 65 31.59 -29.03 22.80
C ILE A 65 32.31 -28.74 21.48
N HIS A 66 31.55 -28.30 20.48
CA HIS A 66 32.07 -27.88 19.19
C HIS A 66 32.25 -26.36 19.19
N LYS A 67 33.49 -25.88 19.27
CA LYS A 67 33.80 -24.44 19.25
C LYS A 67 33.53 -23.84 17.86
N LEU A 68 32.81 -22.73 17.83
CA LEU A 68 32.52 -21.97 16.61
C LEU A 68 33.71 -21.09 16.23
N PHE A 69 34.27 -20.33 17.17
CA PHE A 69 35.34 -19.37 16.89
C PHE A 69 36.61 -19.69 17.68
N ALA A 70 37.77 -19.29 17.15
CA ALA A 70 38.99 -19.23 17.94
C ALA A 70 38.85 -18.09 18.95
N SER A 71 39.22 -18.33 20.22
CA SER A 71 38.95 -17.44 21.34
C SER A 71 39.31 -15.97 21.06
N THR A 72 38.32 -15.06 21.13
CA THR A 72 38.56 -13.61 21.10
C THR A 72 37.88 -12.90 22.26
N LYS A 73 38.63 -11.98 22.89
CA LYS A 73 38.30 -11.27 24.13
C LYS A 73 37.04 -10.38 24.03
N LYS A 74 36.40 -10.25 25.20
CA LYS A 74 35.17 -9.51 25.52
C LYS A 74 35.25 -8.01 25.26
N ASN A 75 34.16 -7.47 24.73
CA ASN A 75 33.58 -6.19 25.16
C ASN A 75 32.06 -6.37 25.19
N ALA A 76 31.42 -6.00 26.29
CA ALA A 76 29.98 -6.07 26.51
C ALA A 76 29.42 -4.64 26.56
N LEU A 77 28.31 -4.41 25.88
CA LEU A 77 27.47 -3.23 26.03
C LEU A 77 26.08 -3.74 26.46
N SER A 78 25.48 -3.09 27.44
CA SER A 78 24.07 -3.20 27.81
C SER A 78 23.22 -2.45 26.77
N PRO A 79 21.95 -2.85 26.51
CA PRO A 79 20.84 -2.19 27.21
C PRO A 79 19.51 -2.99 27.31
N GLU A 80 18.54 -2.26 27.90
CA GLU A 80 17.13 -2.45 28.28
C GLU A 80 16.18 -3.33 27.44
N GLU A 81 15.11 -3.74 28.14
CA GLU A 81 14.02 -4.66 27.79
C GLU A 81 13.18 -4.21 26.59
N ASN A 82 12.74 -5.15 25.72
CA ASN A 82 11.73 -4.93 24.69
C ASN A 82 11.26 -6.22 23.94
N ASP A 83 9.98 -6.57 24.03
CA ASP A 83 9.38 -7.72 23.34
C ASP A 83 9.57 -7.67 21.79
N GLY A 84 10.14 -8.75 21.22
CA GLY A 84 10.59 -8.82 19.83
C GLY A 84 9.49 -8.82 18.74
N GLN A 85 9.87 -8.44 17.51
CA GLN A 85 8.96 -8.36 16.36
C GLN A 85 8.37 -9.72 15.94
N LYS A 86 7.07 -9.75 15.59
CA LYS A 86 6.41 -10.97 15.09
C LYS A 86 6.89 -11.32 13.68
N ILE A 87 7.37 -12.55 13.50
CA ILE A 87 7.89 -13.04 12.21
C ILE A 87 6.87 -13.00 11.07
N LYS A 88 5.58 -13.12 11.39
CA LYS A 88 4.53 -13.12 10.36
C LYS A 88 4.49 -11.83 9.56
N THR A 89 4.84 -10.68 10.15
CA THR A 89 4.85 -9.41 9.42
C THR A 89 6.11 -9.28 8.56
N ALA A 90 7.23 -9.88 9.02
CA ALA A 90 8.43 -10.02 8.20
C ALA A 90 8.23 -10.93 6.97
N LEU A 91 7.36 -11.96 7.04
CA LEU A 91 7.05 -12.81 5.86
C LEU A 91 6.54 -12.00 4.67
N LEU A 92 5.78 -10.93 4.94
CA LEU A 92 5.28 -10.04 3.90
C LEU A 92 6.43 -9.19 3.36
N TYR A 93 7.06 -8.37 4.21
CA TYR A 93 7.96 -7.30 3.78
C TYR A 93 9.43 -7.70 3.58
N GLU A 94 9.91 -8.71 4.31
CA GLU A 94 11.31 -9.14 4.30
C GLU A 94 11.43 -10.66 4.61
N PRO A 95 11.07 -11.53 3.65
CA PRO A 95 11.00 -12.97 3.84
C PRO A 95 12.36 -13.63 4.14
N ARG A 96 13.49 -12.95 3.88
CA ARG A 96 14.82 -13.47 4.26
C ARG A 96 14.94 -13.62 5.79
N ILE A 97 14.27 -12.77 6.57
CA ILE A 97 14.25 -12.88 8.03
C ILE A 97 13.50 -14.16 8.47
N ALA A 98 12.41 -14.51 7.78
CA ALA A 98 11.70 -15.75 8.05
C ALA A 98 12.54 -17.00 7.72
N LEU A 99 13.27 -16.96 6.61
CA LEU A 99 14.22 -18.03 6.25
C LEU A 99 15.33 -18.19 7.31
N ILE A 100 15.89 -17.08 7.77
CA ILE A 100 16.91 -17.07 8.85
C ILE A 100 16.34 -17.69 10.13
N LYS A 101 15.11 -17.33 10.51
CA LYS A 101 14.43 -17.91 11.68
C LYS A 101 14.27 -19.42 11.52
N GLU A 102 13.74 -19.87 10.39
CA GLU A 102 13.52 -21.30 10.12
C GLU A 102 14.82 -22.09 10.15
N TRP A 103 15.89 -21.55 9.57
CA TRP A 103 17.22 -22.16 9.65
C TRP A 103 17.73 -22.22 11.09
N LEU A 104 17.58 -21.15 11.86
CA LEU A 104 17.98 -21.15 13.27
C LEU A 104 17.20 -22.19 14.07
N GLU A 105 15.89 -22.28 13.90
CA GLU A 105 15.04 -23.26 14.60
C GLU A 105 15.38 -24.70 14.21
N ASN A 106 15.61 -24.98 12.92
CA ASN A 106 15.99 -26.31 12.44
C ASN A 106 17.34 -26.75 13.01
N ILE A 107 18.28 -25.82 13.19
CA ILE A 107 19.57 -26.14 13.80
C ILE A 107 19.39 -26.33 15.32
N LEU A 108 18.63 -25.47 16.01
CA LEU A 108 18.35 -25.60 17.45
C LEU A 108 17.57 -26.86 17.80
N ALA A 109 16.80 -27.43 16.86
CA ALA A 109 16.17 -28.74 17.02
C ALA A 109 17.17 -29.91 17.13
N LEU A 110 18.45 -29.67 16.79
CA LEU A 110 19.51 -30.67 16.82
C LEU A 110 20.61 -30.34 17.84
N THR A 111 20.72 -29.08 18.28
CA THR A 111 21.84 -28.58 19.07
C THR A 111 21.44 -27.68 20.22
N GLU A 112 22.25 -27.69 21.28
CA GLU A 112 22.26 -26.68 22.34
C GLU A 112 23.37 -25.67 22.09
N LEU A 113 23.07 -24.38 22.17
CA LEU A 113 24.07 -23.32 22.02
C LEU A 113 24.84 -23.13 23.32
N GLU A 114 26.11 -22.76 23.21
CA GLU A 114 26.97 -22.50 24.36
C GLU A 114 27.58 -21.09 24.35
N LYS A 115 27.83 -20.61 25.57
CA LYS A 115 28.66 -19.45 25.85
C LYS A 115 29.53 -19.74 27.06
N ASP A 116 30.85 -19.58 26.93
CA ASP A 116 31.81 -19.74 28.02
C ASP A 116 31.71 -21.13 28.72
N GLY A 117 31.28 -22.18 28.03
CA GLY A 117 31.14 -23.54 28.59
C GLY A 117 29.77 -23.89 29.18
N GLU A 118 28.82 -22.94 29.14
CA GLU A 118 27.46 -23.09 29.66
C GLU A 118 26.43 -23.07 28.54
N VAL A 119 25.39 -23.89 28.66
CA VAL A 119 24.28 -23.95 27.71
C VAL A 119 23.41 -22.70 27.80
N VAL A 120 23.05 -22.14 26.65
CA VAL A 120 22.19 -20.96 26.54
C VAL A 120 20.99 -21.26 25.65
N ALA A 121 19.79 -21.14 26.24
CA ALA A 121 18.52 -21.33 25.54
C ALA A 121 18.09 -20.05 24.82
N VAL A 122 18.60 -19.86 23.60
CA VAL A 122 18.22 -18.73 22.73
C VAL A 122 16.75 -18.84 22.33
N ASP A 123 16.01 -17.74 22.44
CA ASP A 123 14.59 -17.62 22.07
C ASP A 123 14.31 -16.57 20.98
N GLY A 124 15.34 -15.83 20.55
CA GLY A 124 15.21 -14.80 19.53
C GLY A 124 16.53 -14.41 18.87
N PHE A 125 16.47 -13.42 17.98
CA PHE A 125 17.66 -12.83 17.37
C PHE A 125 17.45 -11.37 16.95
N ARG A 126 18.56 -10.62 16.86
CA ARG A 126 18.64 -9.27 16.30
C ARG A 126 19.45 -9.27 15.01
N LEU A 127 19.13 -8.36 14.09
CA LEU A 127 19.87 -8.18 12.85
C LEU A 127 21.16 -7.39 13.11
N LYS A 128 22.29 -7.87 12.57
CA LYS A 128 23.54 -7.09 12.52
C LYS A 128 23.49 -6.11 11.36
N GLN A 129 24.21 -4.99 11.51
CA GLN A 129 24.51 -4.04 10.43
C GLN A 129 23.25 -3.65 9.63
N LEU A 130 22.33 -2.93 10.28
CA LEU A 130 21.02 -2.57 9.70
C LEU A 130 21.14 -1.82 8.35
N GLU A 131 22.27 -1.21 8.04
CA GLU A 131 22.59 -0.66 6.73
C GLU A 131 22.44 -1.69 5.58
N HIS A 132 22.77 -2.97 5.82
CA HIS A 132 22.63 -4.07 4.86
C HIS A 132 21.17 -4.50 4.65
N TRP A 133 20.28 -4.07 5.54
CA TRP A 133 18.85 -4.37 5.53
C TRP A 133 18.01 -3.20 5.00
N THR A 134 18.66 -2.16 4.48
CA THR A 134 17.96 -1.12 3.74
C THR A 134 17.50 -1.64 2.38
N VAL A 135 16.35 -1.17 1.90
CA VAL A 135 15.75 -1.54 0.62
C VAL A 135 15.58 -0.30 -0.28
N PRO A 136 15.49 -0.45 -1.61
CA PRO A 136 15.07 0.64 -2.48
C PRO A 136 13.72 1.21 -2.03
N SER A 137 13.64 2.53 -1.93
CA SER A 137 12.47 3.22 -1.37
C SER A 137 12.30 4.58 -2.04
N ALA A 138 11.04 5.04 -2.16
CA ALA A 138 10.74 6.42 -2.58
C ALA A 138 11.16 7.44 -1.51
N CYS A 139 11.40 6.96 -0.29
CA CYS A 139 11.67 7.72 0.92
C CYS A 139 10.56 8.72 1.16
N ASP A 140 9.31 8.24 1.07
CA ASP A 140 8.15 9.00 1.48
C ASP A 140 8.17 9.12 3.03
N PRO A 141 7.98 10.33 3.61
CA PRO A 141 7.89 10.51 5.06
C PRO A 141 6.93 9.56 5.77
N THR A 142 5.85 9.11 5.11
CA THR A 142 4.86 8.15 5.64
C THR A 142 5.48 6.80 5.99
N GLU A 143 6.51 6.34 5.25
CA GLU A 143 7.27 5.11 5.55
C GLU A 143 7.90 5.12 6.95
N VAL A 144 8.03 6.31 7.55
CA VAL A 144 8.55 6.50 8.90
C VAL A 144 7.39 6.72 9.88
N PHE A 145 6.67 7.83 9.78
CA PHE A 145 5.77 8.21 10.87
C PHE A 145 4.51 7.35 10.97
N GLU A 146 4.11 6.59 9.94
CA GLU A 146 2.96 5.68 10.06
C GLU A 146 3.22 4.55 11.07
N HIS A 147 4.48 4.26 11.40
CA HIS A 147 4.82 3.37 12.51
C HIS A 147 4.38 3.88 13.89
N LEU A 148 3.98 5.15 14.03
CA LEU A 148 3.35 5.69 15.24
C LEU A 148 1.86 5.38 15.36
N ALA A 149 1.24 4.89 14.30
CA ALA A 149 -0.20 4.60 14.26
C ALA A 149 -0.53 3.27 14.96
N THR A 150 0.06 2.96 16.10
CA THR A 150 -0.18 1.71 16.84
C THR A 150 -1.42 1.79 17.73
N HIS A 151 -1.87 3.01 18.05
CA HIS A 151 -3.02 3.30 18.88
C HIS A 151 -4.02 4.20 18.15
N CYS A 152 -5.27 4.25 18.61
CA CYS A 152 -6.27 5.17 18.11
C CYS A 152 -7.09 5.75 19.26
N ASN A 153 -7.37 7.05 19.19
CA ASN A 153 -8.20 7.78 20.16
C ASN A 153 -9.70 7.84 19.79
N CYS A 154 -10.08 7.27 18.64
CA CYS A 154 -11.46 7.02 18.23
C CYS A 154 -11.74 5.51 18.14
N ASN A 155 -13.03 5.12 18.14
CA ASN A 155 -13.44 3.72 18.02
C ASN A 155 -14.53 3.54 16.94
N CYS A 156 -14.25 4.04 15.73
CA CYS A 156 -15.23 4.12 14.64
C CYS A 156 -15.94 2.80 14.36
N ILE A 157 -17.26 2.86 14.18
CA ILE A 157 -18.11 1.68 13.97
C ILE A 157 -17.94 1.04 12.59
N PHE A 158 -17.14 1.63 11.71
CA PHE A 158 -16.85 1.16 10.36
C PHE A 158 -15.33 0.94 10.15
N CYS A 159 -14.54 1.00 11.23
CA CYS A 159 -13.09 0.91 11.14
C CYS A 159 -12.63 -0.44 10.55
N TYR A 160 -11.85 -0.41 9.47
CA TYR A 160 -11.37 -1.62 8.80
C TYR A 160 -10.54 -2.52 9.74
N ASN A 161 -9.86 -1.94 10.74
CA ASN A 161 -9.10 -2.70 11.74
C ASN A 161 -9.95 -3.73 12.50
N LYS A 162 -11.26 -3.48 12.66
CA LYS A 162 -12.21 -4.42 13.28
C LYS A 162 -12.56 -5.60 12.36
N GLY A 163 -12.38 -5.43 11.05
CA GLY A 163 -12.66 -6.44 10.03
C GLY A 163 -11.43 -7.20 9.54
N ASN A 164 -10.26 -7.01 10.15
CA ASN A 164 -9.04 -7.73 9.72
C ASN A 164 -9.14 -9.22 10.06
N HIS A 165 -8.78 -10.07 9.09
CA HIS A 165 -8.73 -11.52 9.29
C HIS A 165 -7.70 -11.88 10.39
N PRO A 166 -8.01 -12.77 11.37
CA PRO A 166 -7.10 -13.11 12.47
C PRO A 166 -5.71 -13.64 12.06
N GLN A 167 -5.63 -14.37 10.95
CA GLN A 167 -4.37 -14.84 10.34
C GLN A 167 -3.49 -13.73 9.74
N LEU A 168 -4.02 -12.53 9.45
CA LEU A 168 -3.20 -11.45 8.91
C LEU A 168 -2.19 -10.97 9.94
N ALA A 169 -0.96 -10.74 9.49
CA ALA A 169 0.15 -10.31 10.31
C ALA A 169 0.13 -8.79 10.64
N LEU A 170 -1.06 -8.21 10.75
CA LEU A 170 -1.25 -6.76 10.84
C LEU A 170 -1.38 -6.27 12.29
N LYS A 171 -0.99 -7.07 13.30
CA LYS A 171 -1.04 -6.60 14.69
C LYS A 171 0.31 -6.02 15.09
N SER A 172 0.33 -4.73 15.38
CA SER A 172 1.47 -4.05 16.00
C SER A 172 1.82 -4.70 17.34
N LEU A 173 3.09 -4.66 17.69
CA LEU A 173 3.54 -5.04 19.03
C LEU A 173 3.03 -4.03 20.05
N PRO A 174 2.70 -4.46 21.28
CA PRO A 174 2.30 -3.57 22.35
C PRO A 174 3.54 -2.90 22.96
N LEU A 175 4.20 -2.03 22.19
CA LEU A 175 5.34 -1.25 22.65
C LEU A 175 4.86 -0.07 23.50
N SER A 176 5.65 0.37 24.48
CA SER A 176 5.46 1.66 25.11
C SER A 176 5.81 2.80 24.14
N ALA A 177 5.23 3.98 24.32
CA ALA A 177 5.51 5.14 23.47
C ALA A 177 7.01 5.52 23.40
N LYS A 178 7.80 5.20 24.44
CA LYS A 178 9.26 5.42 24.44
C LYS A 178 9.99 4.41 23.56
N GLU A 179 9.57 3.15 23.58
CA GLU A 179 10.11 2.10 22.73
C GLU A 179 9.76 2.33 21.26
N GLU A 180 8.53 2.77 20.98
CA GLU A 180 8.10 3.20 19.65
C GLU A 180 8.96 4.35 19.12
N LEU A 181 9.19 5.37 19.95
CA LEU A 181 10.09 6.48 19.61
C LEU A 181 11.52 6.00 19.34
N ALA A 182 12.05 5.06 20.14
CA ALA A 182 13.40 4.51 19.94
C ALA A 182 13.51 3.73 18.62
N ALA A 183 12.50 2.91 18.31
CA ALA A 183 12.41 2.20 17.03
C ALA A 183 12.34 3.19 15.84
N LEU A 184 11.62 4.29 15.99
CA LEU A 184 11.53 5.34 14.97
C LEU A 184 12.80 6.13 14.80
N LYS A 185 13.49 6.50 15.87
CA LYS A 185 14.83 7.13 15.78
C LYS A 185 15.79 6.25 15.00
N THR A 186 15.70 4.93 15.18
CA THR A 186 16.46 3.96 14.38
C THR A 186 16.03 4.03 12.90
N ARG A 187 14.73 4.03 12.59
CA ARG A 187 14.24 4.18 11.21
C ARG A 187 14.72 5.49 10.56
N ILE A 188 14.60 6.62 11.25
CA ILE A 188 15.05 7.94 10.78
C ILE A 188 16.57 7.96 10.54
N LYS A 189 17.36 7.24 11.36
CA LYS A 189 18.81 7.11 11.15
C LYS A 189 19.13 6.48 9.79
N TYR A 190 18.37 5.48 9.36
CA TYR A 190 18.58 4.76 8.10
C TYR A 190 17.68 5.25 6.95
N PHE A 191 16.83 6.25 7.19
CA PHE A 191 16.05 6.92 6.17
C PHE A 191 16.94 7.88 5.39
N ASN A 192 17.23 7.55 4.13
CA ASN A 192 18.16 8.28 3.28
C ASN A 192 17.53 8.64 1.92
N PRO A 193 16.83 9.78 1.83
CA PRO A 193 16.22 10.26 0.59
C PRO A 193 17.22 10.45 -0.55
N ARG A 194 18.46 10.87 -0.25
CA ARG A 194 19.50 11.07 -1.27
C ARG A 194 19.92 9.75 -1.92
N ALA A 195 20.01 8.69 -1.13
CA ALA A 195 20.34 7.35 -1.62
C ALA A 195 19.10 6.59 -2.13
N LYS A 196 17.88 7.10 -1.92
CA LYS A 196 16.60 6.41 -2.18
C LYS A 196 16.54 5.05 -1.48
N ARG A 197 16.92 5.03 -0.20
CA ARG A 197 16.94 3.84 0.64
C ARG A 197 16.39 4.13 2.03
N SER A 198 15.60 3.19 2.54
CA SER A 198 15.07 3.17 3.90
C SER A 198 15.12 1.74 4.46
N LEU A 199 14.81 1.54 5.74
CA LEU A 199 14.58 0.19 6.25
C LEU A 199 13.28 -0.37 5.67
N PHE A 200 13.23 -1.69 5.46
CA PHE A 200 12.01 -2.36 5.01
C PHE A 200 10.82 -1.99 5.91
N LEU A 201 9.65 -1.84 5.27
CA LEU A 201 8.40 -1.58 5.97
C LEU A 201 8.05 -2.74 6.90
N ASN A 202 7.38 -2.42 7.99
CA ASN A 202 6.81 -3.42 8.88
C ASN A 202 5.52 -2.82 9.47
N LEU A 203 4.67 -2.33 8.57
CA LEU A 203 3.43 -1.66 8.94
C LEU A 203 2.39 -2.71 9.29
N GLY A 204 1.83 -2.57 10.49
CA GLY A 204 0.65 -3.29 10.92
C GLY A 204 -0.64 -2.54 10.55
N SER A 205 -1.69 -2.83 11.30
CA SER A 205 -2.94 -2.08 11.30
C SER A 205 -2.65 -0.66 11.78
N CYS A 206 -2.98 0.34 10.96
CA CYS A 206 -2.72 1.73 11.28
C CYS A 206 -3.92 2.34 12.03
N GLY A 207 -3.65 2.96 13.17
CA GLY A 207 -4.54 3.79 13.98
C GLY A 207 -4.36 5.27 13.68
N GLU A 208 -4.22 6.11 14.71
CA GLU A 208 -4.13 7.56 14.62
C GLU A 208 -2.70 8.06 14.91
N VAL A 209 -2.00 8.57 13.89
CA VAL A 209 -0.62 9.06 14.05
C VAL A 209 -0.56 10.27 14.98
N LEU A 210 -1.52 11.21 14.90
CA LEU A 210 -1.48 12.45 15.66
C LEU A 210 -1.84 12.29 17.14
N CYS A 211 -2.27 11.10 17.58
CA CYS A 211 -2.51 10.83 19.00
C CYS A 211 -1.25 10.36 19.74
N HIS A 212 -0.16 10.04 19.02
CA HIS A 212 1.06 9.59 19.65
C HIS A 212 1.77 10.76 20.37
N PRO A 213 2.18 10.60 21.65
CA PRO A 213 2.71 11.70 22.46
C PRO A 213 4.00 12.33 21.92
N TYR A 214 4.79 11.59 21.13
CA TYR A 214 6.05 12.07 20.55
C TYR A 214 5.95 12.43 19.06
N ILE A 215 4.74 12.60 18.50
CA ILE A 215 4.58 12.90 17.07
C ILE A 215 5.37 14.15 16.63
N LEU A 216 5.29 15.25 17.38
CA LEU A 216 5.99 16.49 17.03
C LEU A 216 7.52 16.33 17.06
N GLU A 217 8.06 15.50 17.97
CA GLU A 217 9.48 15.18 18.01
C GLU A 217 9.90 14.39 16.76
N VAL A 218 9.10 13.39 16.37
CA VAL A 218 9.34 12.59 15.17
C VAL A 218 9.29 13.44 13.90
N LEU A 219 8.30 14.32 13.76
CA LEU A 219 8.20 15.24 12.62
C LEU A 219 9.39 16.20 12.56
N THR A 220 9.87 16.70 13.70
CA THR A 220 11.08 17.53 13.79
C THR A 220 12.32 16.79 13.30
N LEU A 221 12.54 15.57 13.80
CA LEU A 221 13.66 14.74 13.40
C LEU A 221 13.59 14.40 11.90
N LEU A 222 12.41 14.08 11.39
CA LEU A 222 12.22 13.72 9.99
C LEU A 222 12.38 14.93 9.06
N ARG A 223 11.91 16.11 9.45
CA ARG A 223 12.06 17.35 8.66
C ARG A 223 13.53 17.72 8.49
N SER A 224 14.39 17.39 9.45
CA SER A 224 15.85 17.55 9.30
C SER A 224 16.47 16.65 8.21
N LYS A 225 15.75 15.61 7.75
CA LYS A 225 16.19 14.66 6.73
C LYS A 225 15.57 14.90 5.36
N THR A 226 14.41 15.55 5.27
CA THR A 226 13.66 15.70 4.02
C THR A 226 12.78 16.94 3.99
N ASN A 227 12.70 17.56 2.81
CA ASN A 227 11.80 18.68 2.52
C ASN A 227 10.48 18.22 1.84
N GLN A 228 10.27 16.91 1.67
CA GLN A 228 9.04 16.37 1.10
C GLN A 228 7.81 16.73 1.96
N VAL A 229 6.63 16.78 1.35
CA VAL A 229 5.38 17.08 2.05
C VAL A 229 5.10 16.05 3.15
N PHE A 230 4.70 16.52 4.32
CA PHE A 230 4.12 15.65 5.35
C PHE A 230 2.63 15.53 5.09
N ARG A 231 2.22 14.46 4.40
CA ARG A 231 0.81 14.13 4.18
C ARG A 231 0.31 13.23 5.30
N LEU A 232 -0.52 13.77 6.19
CA LEU A 232 -0.94 13.11 7.43
C LEU A 232 -2.41 12.72 7.36
N ASN A 233 -2.68 11.42 7.50
CA ASN A 233 -4.03 10.89 7.72
C ASN A 233 -4.40 11.09 9.19
N THR A 234 -5.56 11.70 9.46
CA THR A 234 -6.03 11.90 10.84
C THR A 234 -7.55 11.82 10.95
N ASN A 235 -8.04 11.33 12.08
CA ASN A 235 -9.44 11.41 12.49
C ASN A 235 -9.84 12.82 12.97
N GLY A 236 -8.88 13.71 13.21
CA GLY A 236 -9.11 15.11 13.58
C GLY A 236 -9.31 15.37 15.08
N ALA A 237 -9.42 14.34 15.92
CA ALA A 237 -9.73 14.51 17.35
C ALA A 237 -8.59 15.15 18.17
N THR A 238 -7.39 15.31 17.59
CA THR A 238 -6.25 16.02 18.22
C THR A 238 -5.93 17.36 17.57
N LEU A 239 -6.68 17.79 16.55
CA LEU A 239 -6.47 19.04 15.80
C LEU A 239 -6.95 20.27 16.59
N THR A 240 -6.45 20.42 17.80
CA THR A 240 -6.60 21.64 18.61
C THR A 240 -5.85 22.82 17.98
N SER A 241 -6.15 24.05 18.40
CA SER A 241 -5.42 25.25 17.96
C SER A 241 -3.90 25.13 18.19
N THR A 242 -3.48 24.54 19.32
CA THR A 242 -2.07 24.29 19.64
C THR A 242 -1.44 23.30 18.67
N MET A 243 -2.11 22.18 18.37
CA MET A 243 -1.61 21.18 17.43
C MET A 243 -1.51 21.76 16.02
N ILE A 244 -2.53 22.48 15.55
CA ILE A 244 -2.53 23.14 14.24
C ILE A 244 -1.39 24.15 14.13
N SER A 245 -1.17 24.95 15.18
CA SER A 245 -0.06 25.91 15.23
C SER A 245 1.31 25.23 15.18
N ALA A 246 1.44 24.06 15.82
CA ALA A 246 2.65 23.24 15.73
C ALA A 246 2.84 22.64 14.33
N LEU A 247 1.78 22.09 13.73
CA LEU A 247 1.81 21.54 12.37
C LEU A 247 2.19 22.59 11.32
N ALA A 248 1.76 23.85 11.50
CA ALA A 248 2.13 24.96 10.63
C ALA A 248 3.65 25.19 10.56
N GLN A 249 4.42 24.82 11.59
CA GLN A 249 5.88 24.93 11.61
C GLN A 249 6.57 23.86 10.74
N PHE A 250 5.84 22.82 10.30
CA PHE A 250 6.38 21.72 9.51
C PHE A 250 6.02 21.81 8.01
N LYS A 251 5.57 22.97 7.52
CA LYS A 251 5.32 23.17 6.08
C LYS A 251 6.56 22.71 5.26
N PRO A 252 6.38 21.96 4.15
CA PRO A 252 5.09 21.63 3.55
C PRO A 252 4.34 20.49 4.27
N VAL A 253 3.04 20.69 4.52
CA VAL A 253 2.15 19.76 5.24
C VAL A 253 0.77 19.74 4.58
N PHE A 254 0.16 18.57 4.49
CA PHE A 254 -1.20 18.35 3.98
C PHE A 254 -1.93 17.36 4.88
N LEU A 255 -3.22 17.60 5.16
CA LEU A 255 -4.00 16.73 6.03
C LEU A 255 -5.12 16.01 5.26
N ASP A 256 -5.23 14.70 5.41
CA ASP A 256 -6.41 13.94 5.01
C ASP A 256 -7.25 13.67 6.27
N ILE A 257 -8.34 14.42 6.43
CA ILE A 257 -9.14 14.42 7.66
C ILE A 257 -10.36 13.53 7.49
N SER A 258 -10.40 12.43 8.24
CA SER A 258 -11.56 11.54 8.35
C SER A 258 -12.67 12.19 9.19
N LEU A 259 -13.34 13.19 8.63
CA LEU A 259 -14.39 13.94 9.32
C LEU A 259 -15.65 13.09 9.52
N ASN A 260 -16.06 12.35 8.49
CA ASN A 260 -17.22 11.45 8.43
C ASN A 260 -18.62 12.03 8.74
N SER A 261 -18.71 13.09 9.56
CA SER A 261 -19.94 13.79 9.93
C SER A 261 -19.57 15.14 10.52
N ALA A 262 -20.16 16.23 10.01
CA ALA A 262 -20.09 17.56 10.61
C ALA A 262 -21.12 17.75 11.76
N SER A 263 -21.99 16.77 12.01
CA SER A 263 -22.87 16.73 13.18
C SER A 263 -22.13 16.17 14.39
N PRO A 264 -22.01 16.91 15.52
CA PRO A 264 -21.36 16.39 16.72
C PRO A 264 -22.04 15.13 17.26
N ALA A 265 -23.37 15.11 17.28
CA ALA A 265 -24.14 13.98 17.78
C ALA A 265 -23.92 12.71 16.94
N ARG A 266 -23.96 12.85 15.61
CA ARG A 266 -23.78 11.70 14.72
C ARG A 266 -22.33 11.25 14.66
N ARG A 267 -21.36 12.17 14.68
CA ARG A 267 -19.94 11.86 14.79
C ARG A 267 -19.61 11.12 16.08
N ALA A 268 -20.19 11.51 17.22
CA ALA A 268 -20.05 10.78 18.48
C ALA A 268 -20.55 9.33 18.37
N LYS A 269 -21.63 9.07 17.61
CA LYS A 269 -22.09 7.69 17.37
C LYS A 269 -21.20 6.93 16.39
N LEU A 270 -20.89 7.54 15.24
CA LEU A 270 -20.16 6.93 14.13
C LEU A 270 -18.70 6.63 14.47
N MET A 271 -18.01 7.60 15.07
CA MET A 271 -16.59 7.52 15.37
C MET A 271 -16.30 7.16 16.83
N GLN A 272 -17.32 7.17 17.69
CA GLN A 272 -17.15 7.09 19.15
C GLN A 272 -16.14 8.13 19.65
N ASP A 273 -16.15 9.29 18.99
CA ASP A 273 -15.32 10.43 19.32
C ASP A 273 -15.85 11.07 20.61
N LYS A 274 -14.97 11.22 21.61
CA LYS A 274 -15.30 11.81 22.90
C LYS A 274 -15.52 13.32 22.81
N TYR A 275 -14.85 13.98 21.87
CA TYR A 275 -14.90 15.43 21.69
C TYR A 275 -15.05 15.80 20.21
N PRO A 276 -16.19 15.45 19.57
CA PRO A 276 -16.42 15.66 18.13
C PRO A 276 -16.10 17.08 17.62
N GLN A 277 -16.35 18.06 18.48
CA GLN A 277 -16.18 19.48 18.22
C GLN A 277 -14.74 19.83 17.86
N VAL A 278 -13.73 19.16 18.43
CA VAL A 278 -12.32 19.42 18.11
C VAL A 278 -12.06 19.18 16.63
N ALA A 279 -12.56 18.07 16.08
CA ALA A 279 -12.38 17.76 14.67
C ALA A 279 -13.20 18.69 13.78
N ILE A 280 -14.45 18.98 14.14
CA ILE A 280 -15.36 19.83 13.35
C ILE A 280 -14.83 21.27 13.29
N GLU A 281 -14.48 21.85 14.44
CA GLU A 281 -13.99 23.23 14.57
C GLU A 281 -12.55 23.39 14.07
N SER A 282 -11.84 22.31 13.76
CA SER A 282 -10.49 22.38 13.18
C SER A 282 -10.47 22.97 11.77
N LEU A 283 -11.52 22.77 10.97
CA LEU A 283 -11.59 23.21 9.57
C LEU A 283 -11.39 24.73 9.40
N PRO A 284 -12.15 25.61 10.11
CA PRO A 284 -11.90 27.05 10.05
C PRO A 284 -10.51 27.45 10.58
N LEU A 285 -9.94 26.73 11.55
CA LEU A 285 -8.59 27.00 12.07
C LEU A 285 -7.51 26.66 11.04
N LEU A 286 -7.65 25.54 10.33
CA LEU A 286 -6.76 25.13 9.24
C LEU A 286 -6.79 26.14 8.09
N LYS A 287 -7.99 26.62 7.72
CA LYS A 287 -8.16 27.70 6.74
C LYS A 287 -7.44 28.97 7.17
N ALA A 288 -7.59 29.39 8.43
CA ALA A 288 -6.95 30.59 8.95
C ALA A 288 -5.40 30.51 8.94
N MET A 289 -4.84 29.30 9.07
CA MET A 289 -3.40 29.04 9.03
C MET A 289 -2.88 28.64 7.62
N GLU A 290 -3.77 28.62 6.63
CA GLU A 290 -3.50 28.16 5.27
C GLU A 290 -2.79 26.80 5.25
N ILE A 291 -3.29 25.86 6.06
CA ILE A 291 -2.91 24.45 5.98
C ILE A 291 -3.89 23.77 5.03
N PRO A 292 -3.44 23.23 3.89
CA PRO A 292 -4.30 22.55 2.95
C PRO A 292 -4.74 21.19 3.50
N TYR A 293 -6.00 20.83 3.25
CA TYR A 293 -6.56 19.58 3.73
C TYR A 293 -7.65 19.06 2.80
N ALA A 294 -7.79 17.73 2.78
CA ALA A 294 -8.90 17.01 2.19
C ALA A 294 -9.82 16.47 3.29
N ILE A 295 -11.11 16.36 2.98
CA ILE A 295 -12.07 15.70 3.86
C ILE A 295 -12.38 14.31 3.32
N VAL A 296 -12.26 13.31 4.16
CA VAL A 296 -12.64 11.92 3.87
C VAL A 296 -13.91 11.56 4.63
N ILE A 297 -14.90 11.04 3.91
CA ILE A 297 -16.20 10.63 4.44
C ILE A 297 -16.48 9.19 4.03
N VAL A 298 -16.77 8.33 5.01
CA VAL A 298 -17.39 7.03 4.79
C VAL A 298 -18.88 7.16 5.11
N PRO A 299 -19.78 7.22 4.10
CA PRO A 299 -21.22 7.29 4.35
C PRO A 299 -21.69 5.93 4.83
N TRP A 300 -21.63 5.73 6.15
CA TRP A 300 -22.08 4.50 6.79
C TRP A 300 -23.55 4.60 7.17
N PRO A 301 -24.42 3.64 6.79
CA PRO A 301 -25.86 3.68 7.03
C PRO A 301 -26.21 3.35 8.49
N LEU A 302 -25.71 4.18 9.41
CA LEU A 302 -26.12 4.17 10.81
C LEU A 302 -27.50 4.80 10.93
N ASP A 303 -28.38 4.14 11.68
CA ASP A 303 -29.78 4.49 11.95
C ASP A 303 -30.70 4.30 10.71
N SER A 304 -30.45 5.00 9.60
CA SER A 304 -31.15 4.79 8.31
C SER A 304 -30.32 5.26 7.12
N GLU A 305 -30.71 4.82 5.91
CA GLU A 305 -30.09 5.30 4.65
C GLU A 305 -30.37 6.78 4.42
N GLU A 306 -31.58 7.25 4.75
CA GLU A 306 -31.99 8.65 4.58
C GLU A 306 -31.19 9.58 5.48
N GLU A 307 -31.00 9.21 6.75
CA GLU A 307 -30.19 10.01 7.68
C GLU A 307 -28.71 10.06 7.24
N MET A 308 -28.19 8.94 6.75
CA MET A 308 -26.83 8.87 6.19
C MET A 308 -26.64 9.82 5.01
N LEU A 309 -27.57 9.81 4.03
CA LEU A 309 -27.49 10.67 2.85
C LEU A 309 -27.68 12.16 3.20
N ALA A 310 -28.59 12.47 4.13
CA ALA A 310 -28.77 13.84 4.61
C ALA A 310 -27.54 14.38 5.35
N ASP A 311 -26.87 13.53 6.14
CA ASP A 311 -25.63 13.89 6.85
C ASP A 311 -24.43 14.02 5.91
N LEU A 312 -24.33 13.15 4.90
CA LEU A 312 -23.33 13.24 3.83
C LEU A 312 -23.36 14.62 3.17
N GLU A 313 -24.54 15.05 2.73
CA GLU A 313 -24.73 16.37 2.09
C GLU A 313 -24.35 17.52 3.04
N LYS A 314 -24.84 17.52 4.27
CA LYS A 314 -24.51 18.56 5.27
C LYS A 314 -23.01 18.63 5.55
N THR A 315 -22.35 17.47 5.61
CA THR A 315 -20.90 17.39 5.87
C THR A 315 -20.10 17.89 4.67
N ILE A 316 -20.53 17.57 3.45
CA ILE A 316 -19.94 18.11 2.21
C ILE A 316 -20.06 19.64 2.18
N LEU A 317 -21.25 20.18 2.42
CA LEU A 317 -21.50 21.63 2.43
C LEU A 317 -20.67 22.35 3.51
N TYR A 318 -20.52 21.74 4.69
CA TYR A 318 -19.67 22.27 5.75
C TYR A 318 -18.20 22.31 5.32
N ALA A 319 -17.69 21.25 4.71
CA ALA A 319 -16.31 21.19 4.22
C ALA A 319 -16.04 22.22 3.11
N GLU A 320 -16.98 22.42 2.18
CA GLU A 320 -16.88 23.45 1.14
C GLU A 320 -16.83 24.85 1.75
N GLN A 321 -17.72 25.16 2.71
CA GLN A 321 -17.76 26.46 3.38
C GLN A 321 -16.41 26.82 4.02
N HIS A 322 -15.67 25.82 4.49
CA HIS A 322 -14.37 25.97 5.11
C HIS A 322 -13.17 25.76 4.16
N ALA A 323 -13.42 25.79 2.85
CA ALA A 323 -12.40 25.76 1.80
C ALA A 323 -11.51 24.50 1.85
N ALA A 324 -12.13 23.33 2.05
CA ALA A 324 -11.46 22.07 1.80
C ALA A 324 -10.90 22.02 0.38
N HIS A 325 -9.69 21.47 0.21
CA HIS A 325 -9.05 21.32 -1.09
C HIS A 325 -9.85 20.42 -2.01
N HIS A 326 -10.30 19.28 -1.48
CA HIS A 326 -11.22 18.36 -2.12
C HIS A 326 -11.91 17.51 -1.04
N ILE A 327 -13.00 16.84 -1.43
CA ILE A 327 -13.75 15.95 -0.55
C ILE A 327 -13.79 14.57 -1.21
N GLN A 328 -13.32 13.56 -0.49
CA GLN A 328 -13.31 12.17 -0.89
C GLN A 328 -14.43 11.40 -0.17
N ILE A 329 -15.28 10.73 -0.95
CA ILE A 329 -16.34 9.86 -0.46
C ILE A 329 -15.91 8.41 -0.66
N SER A 330 -15.46 7.80 0.44
CA SER A 330 -15.04 6.40 0.49
C SER A 330 -16.26 5.50 0.68
N LEU A 331 -16.67 4.83 -0.40
CA LEU A 331 -17.84 3.96 -0.41
C LEU A 331 -17.68 2.84 0.64
N PRO A 332 -18.71 2.60 1.47
CA PRO A 332 -18.57 1.75 2.64
C PRO A 332 -18.47 0.27 2.25
N GLY A 333 -17.60 -0.47 2.95
CA GLY A 333 -17.45 -1.91 2.79
C GLY A 333 -17.01 -2.57 4.09
N TYR A 334 -17.27 -3.87 4.23
CA TYR A 334 -16.90 -4.66 5.39
C TYR A 334 -16.61 -6.11 5.00
N THR A 335 -15.65 -6.72 5.70
CA THR A 335 -15.28 -8.13 5.55
C THR A 335 -16.26 -9.02 6.30
N LYS A 336 -16.26 -10.34 6.03
CA LYS A 336 -17.04 -11.30 6.82
C LYS A 336 -16.57 -11.40 8.29
N TYR A 337 -15.37 -10.92 8.59
CA TYR A 337 -14.81 -10.86 9.95
C TYR A 337 -15.31 -9.66 10.74
N PHE A 338 -15.81 -8.64 10.05
CA PHE A 338 -16.42 -7.48 10.67
C PHE A 338 -17.82 -7.81 11.20
N SER A 339 -18.63 -8.50 10.40
CA SER A 339 -19.97 -8.94 10.76
C SER A 339 -20.32 -10.26 10.08
N ALA A 340 -20.91 -11.18 10.85
CA ALA A 340 -21.42 -12.45 10.33
C ALA A 340 -22.73 -12.29 9.54
N ARG A 341 -23.43 -11.17 9.71
CA ARG A 341 -24.67 -10.84 9.00
C ARG A 341 -24.44 -9.68 8.05
N GLU A 342 -25.21 -9.65 6.96
CA GLU A 342 -25.23 -8.49 6.09
C GLU A 342 -25.67 -7.25 6.87
N ILE A 343 -24.86 -6.17 6.80
CA ILE A 343 -25.16 -4.89 7.46
C ILE A 343 -26.01 -4.03 6.53
N PHE A 344 -25.68 -4.02 5.24
CA PHE A 344 -26.39 -3.30 4.19
C PHE A 344 -26.12 -3.93 2.82
N ASN A 345 -27.05 -3.76 1.89
CA ASN A 345 -26.85 -4.14 0.50
C ASN A 345 -25.88 -3.15 -0.18
N ARG A 346 -24.72 -3.64 -0.59
CA ARG A 346 -23.66 -2.81 -1.19
C ARG A 346 -24.12 -2.06 -2.43
N GLU A 347 -24.76 -2.75 -3.38
CA GLU A 347 -25.15 -2.15 -4.66
C GLU A 347 -26.19 -1.04 -4.47
N THR A 348 -27.17 -1.25 -3.59
CA THR A 348 -28.16 -0.22 -3.26
C THR A 348 -27.50 1.01 -2.64
N ILE A 349 -26.67 0.82 -1.60
CA ILE A 349 -26.01 1.93 -0.89
C ILE A 349 -25.06 2.69 -1.82
N TRP A 350 -24.21 1.97 -2.55
CA TRP A 350 -23.22 2.60 -3.43
C TRP A 350 -23.91 3.38 -4.55
N ALA A 351 -24.94 2.82 -5.19
CA ALA A 351 -25.69 3.52 -6.23
C ALA A 351 -26.35 4.81 -5.71
N ARG A 352 -26.96 4.78 -4.51
CA ARG A 352 -27.58 5.98 -3.89
C ARG A 352 -26.55 7.06 -3.55
N VAL A 353 -25.44 6.67 -2.92
CA VAL A 353 -24.34 7.60 -2.56
C VAL A 353 -23.76 8.23 -3.83
N VAL A 354 -23.45 7.43 -4.84
CA VAL A 354 -22.87 7.92 -6.10
C VAL A 354 -23.81 8.89 -6.80
N LYS A 355 -25.11 8.56 -6.84
CA LYS A 355 -26.11 9.44 -7.42
C LYS A 355 -26.13 10.81 -6.72
N GLN A 356 -26.22 10.84 -5.38
CA GLN A 356 -26.27 12.09 -4.62
C GLN A 356 -24.98 12.90 -4.77
N VAL A 357 -23.81 12.25 -4.71
CA VAL A 357 -22.52 12.95 -4.88
C VAL A 357 -22.41 13.57 -6.28
N ARG A 358 -22.89 12.88 -7.33
CA ARG A 358 -22.92 13.42 -8.69
C ARG A 358 -23.87 14.62 -8.84
N GLU A 359 -25.02 14.58 -8.17
CA GLU A 359 -25.96 15.71 -8.13
C GLU A 359 -25.32 16.90 -7.42
N LEU A 360 -24.73 16.71 -6.24
CA LEU A 360 -24.03 17.78 -5.53
C LEU A 360 -22.86 18.36 -6.34
N ARG A 361 -22.09 17.52 -7.03
CA ARG A 361 -20.91 17.95 -7.82
C ARG A 361 -21.26 19.01 -8.89
N THR A 362 -22.51 19.14 -9.32
CA THR A 362 -22.89 20.19 -10.30
C THR A 362 -22.95 21.59 -9.71
N ASP A 363 -23.19 21.69 -8.41
CA ASP A 363 -23.52 22.95 -7.75
C ASP A 363 -22.39 23.45 -6.84
N LEU A 364 -21.46 22.55 -6.49
CA LEU A 364 -20.33 22.88 -5.62
C LEU A 364 -19.08 23.25 -6.42
N SER A 365 -18.31 24.13 -5.81
CA SER A 365 -17.01 24.58 -6.30
C SER A 365 -15.85 23.73 -5.78
N CYS A 366 -16.04 23.06 -4.64
CA CYS A 366 -15.08 22.10 -4.10
C CYS A 366 -15.15 20.77 -4.87
N PRO A 367 -14.02 20.21 -5.34
CA PRO A 367 -14.03 18.92 -6.02
C PRO A 367 -14.52 17.76 -5.14
N LEU A 368 -15.46 16.96 -5.67
CA LEU A 368 -15.97 15.75 -5.04
C LEU A 368 -15.50 14.48 -5.75
N VAL A 369 -14.76 13.63 -5.04
CA VAL A 369 -14.22 12.37 -5.55
C VAL A 369 -14.92 11.19 -4.89
N ILE A 370 -15.28 10.17 -5.67
CA ILE A 370 -15.82 8.90 -5.17
C ILE A 370 -14.74 7.85 -5.18
N MET A 371 -14.73 7.02 -4.14
CA MET A 371 -13.74 5.98 -3.93
C MET A 371 -14.36 4.61 -3.64
N PRO A 372 -14.13 3.58 -4.49
CA PRO A 372 -13.34 3.58 -5.73
C PRO A 372 -14.05 4.28 -6.91
N GLY A 373 -13.31 5.13 -7.64
CA GLY A 373 -13.82 5.93 -8.76
C GLY A 373 -14.28 5.09 -9.96
N MET A 374 -13.66 3.92 -10.17
CA MET A 374 -14.08 2.97 -11.21
C MET A 374 -15.52 2.47 -11.05
N TYR A 375 -16.07 2.48 -9.83
CA TYR A 375 -17.49 2.15 -9.65
C TYR A 375 -18.35 3.17 -10.39
N GLU A 376 -18.16 4.47 -10.13
CA GLU A 376 -18.86 5.53 -10.85
C GLU A 376 -18.62 5.46 -12.38
N GLU A 377 -17.39 5.16 -12.80
CA GLU A 377 -17.03 5.01 -14.21
C GLU A 377 -17.78 3.87 -14.93
N ASN A 378 -18.14 2.82 -14.20
CA ASN A 378 -18.84 1.68 -14.79
C ASN A 378 -20.32 1.93 -15.03
N PHE A 379 -20.95 2.89 -14.32
CA PHE A 379 -22.39 3.17 -14.44
C PHE A 379 -22.75 4.35 -15.34
N TYR A 380 -21.91 5.39 -15.40
CA TYR A 380 -22.33 6.66 -16.02
C TYR A 380 -21.61 7.00 -17.34
N PRO A 381 -20.26 6.99 -17.41
CA PRO A 381 -19.58 7.16 -18.70
C PRO A 381 -19.83 5.99 -19.66
N VAL A 382 -20.20 6.33 -20.90
CA VAL A 382 -20.25 5.34 -21.99
C VAL A 382 -18.84 4.90 -22.38
N ILE A 383 -17.93 5.87 -22.53
CA ILE A 383 -16.54 5.64 -22.89
C ILE A 383 -15.70 5.76 -21.61
N LYS A 384 -15.05 4.65 -21.24
CA LYS A 384 -14.22 4.58 -20.04
C LYS A 384 -12.82 5.13 -20.32
N ASN A 385 -12.11 5.44 -19.25
CA ASN A 385 -10.71 5.87 -19.23
C ASN A 385 -10.44 7.22 -19.91
N GLN A 386 -11.48 8.02 -20.15
CA GLN A 386 -11.32 9.36 -20.73
C GLN A 386 -10.66 10.33 -19.74
N PRO A 387 -9.83 11.27 -20.24
CA PRO A 387 -9.24 12.35 -19.46
C PRO A 387 -10.27 13.48 -19.21
N GLU A 388 -11.45 13.12 -18.73
CA GLU A 388 -12.52 14.05 -18.36
C GLU A 388 -12.24 14.64 -16.97
N VAL A 389 -12.37 15.97 -16.86
CA VAL A 389 -12.22 16.71 -15.61
C VAL A 389 -13.49 16.59 -14.79
N ILE A 390 -13.41 16.00 -13.59
CA ILE A 390 -14.56 15.91 -12.66
C ILE A 390 -14.59 17.06 -11.65
N GLY A 391 -13.49 17.81 -11.52
CA GLY A 391 -13.42 18.99 -10.67
C GLY A 391 -12.10 19.72 -10.84
N VAL A 392 -12.07 20.97 -10.39
CA VAL A 392 -10.86 21.79 -10.34
C VAL A 392 -10.70 22.36 -8.94
N VAL A 393 -9.50 22.23 -8.37
CA VAL A 393 -9.20 22.81 -7.05
C VAL A 393 -9.33 24.32 -7.15
N GLN A 394 -10.05 24.93 -6.21
CA GLN A 394 -10.23 26.38 -6.18
C GLN A 394 -8.88 27.10 -6.18
N ASN A 395 -8.80 28.22 -6.91
CA ASN A 395 -7.60 29.06 -7.03
C ASN A 395 -6.34 28.35 -7.55
N SER A 396 -6.48 27.16 -8.15
CA SER A 396 -5.40 26.49 -8.87
C SER A 396 -5.11 27.16 -10.22
N PRO A 397 -3.93 26.91 -10.84
CA PRO A 397 -3.63 27.39 -12.18
C PRO A 397 -4.72 27.05 -13.21
N VAL A 398 -5.27 25.83 -13.15
CA VAL A 398 -6.33 25.40 -14.07
C VAL A 398 -7.68 26.07 -13.81
N ALA A 399 -8.04 26.30 -12.55
CA ALA A 399 -9.25 27.03 -12.21
C ALA A 399 -9.17 28.49 -12.68
N LEU A 400 -8.02 29.14 -12.45
CA LEU A 400 -7.78 30.52 -12.88
C LEU A 400 -7.64 30.67 -14.41
N GLY A 401 -7.19 29.61 -15.09
CA GLY A 401 -7.19 29.50 -16.55
C GLY A 401 -8.56 29.25 -17.18
N GLY A 402 -9.58 28.92 -16.37
CA GLY A 402 -10.94 28.71 -16.84
C GLY A 402 -11.25 27.29 -17.32
N LEU A 403 -10.48 26.30 -16.88
CA LEU A 403 -10.83 24.87 -17.02
C LEU A 403 -12.08 24.57 -16.18
N LYS A 404 -12.99 23.75 -16.71
CA LYS A 404 -14.28 23.44 -16.08
C LYS A 404 -14.49 21.94 -15.99
N MET A 405 -15.38 21.56 -15.06
CA MET A 405 -15.93 20.21 -15.01
C MET A 405 -16.53 19.82 -16.37
N LYS A 406 -16.38 18.56 -16.75
CA LYS A 406 -16.77 17.95 -18.04
C LYS A 406 -15.93 18.33 -19.25
N ASP A 407 -14.91 19.17 -19.08
CA ASP A 407 -13.91 19.35 -20.14
C ASP A 407 -13.14 18.02 -20.34
N ILE A 408 -12.93 17.63 -21.59
CA ILE A 408 -12.09 16.47 -21.93
C ILE A 408 -10.76 16.99 -22.46
N ILE A 409 -9.66 16.63 -21.81
CA ILE A 409 -8.33 17.05 -22.24
C ILE A 409 -7.93 16.28 -23.51
N ARG A 410 -7.77 17.00 -24.63
CA ARG A 410 -7.37 16.44 -25.92
C ARG A 410 -5.91 16.69 -26.25
N GLY A 411 -5.30 17.71 -25.66
CA GLY A 411 -3.88 18.00 -25.83
C GLY A 411 -3.28 18.81 -24.71
N ILE A 412 -1.98 18.62 -24.49
CA ILE A 412 -1.17 19.37 -23.51
C ILE A 412 0.11 19.79 -24.23
N ASN A 413 0.35 21.10 -24.35
CA ASN A 413 1.50 21.67 -25.08
C ASN A 413 1.67 21.09 -26.50
N GLY A 414 0.55 20.85 -27.20
CA GLY A 414 0.54 20.28 -28.55
C GLY A 414 0.69 18.75 -28.62
N ILE A 415 0.90 18.05 -27.50
CA ILE A 415 0.92 16.59 -27.44
C ILE A 415 -0.51 16.08 -27.29
N SER A 416 -0.97 15.21 -28.19
CA SER A 416 -2.30 14.61 -28.12
C SER A 416 -2.45 13.68 -26.92
N VAL A 417 -3.60 13.78 -26.27
CA VAL A 417 -3.98 12.99 -25.10
C VAL A 417 -5.16 12.10 -25.44
N HIS A 418 -5.01 10.79 -25.22
CA HIS A 418 -6.00 9.78 -25.57
C HIS A 418 -6.71 9.17 -24.35
N ASN A 419 -6.05 9.17 -23.19
CA ASN A 419 -6.61 8.57 -21.97
C ASN A 419 -6.15 9.31 -20.71
N ARG A 420 -6.83 9.02 -19.60
CA ARG A 420 -6.60 9.63 -18.29
C ARG A 420 -5.17 9.40 -17.76
N PRO A 421 -4.59 8.19 -17.76
CA PRO A 421 -3.20 8.00 -17.33
C PRO A 421 -2.21 8.87 -18.10
N GLN A 422 -2.36 8.97 -19.43
CA GLN A 422 -1.49 9.80 -20.26
C GLN A 422 -1.59 11.29 -19.89
N ALA A 423 -2.82 11.79 -19.67
CA ALA A 423 -3.04 13.17 -19.21
C ALA A 423 -2.32 13.41 -17.88
N ARG A 424 -2.52 12.51 -16.92
CA ARG A 424 -1.95 12.59 -15.57
C ARG A 424 -0.42 12.60 -15.60
N GLU A 425 0.19 11.73 -16.40
CA GLU A 425 1.65 11.68 -16.54
C GLU A 425 2.21 12.97 -17.12
N LEU A 426 1.65 13.47 -18.22
CA LEU A 426 2.10 14.72 -18.82
C LEU A 426 2.00 15.90 -17.84
N LEU A 427 0.89 15.99 -17.10
CA LEU A 427 0.70 17.03 -16.09
C LEU A 427 1.70 16.90 -14.93
N SER A 428 1.96 15.67 -14.46
CA SER A 428 2.94 15.40 -13.40
C SER A 428 4.37 15.75 -13.83
N PHE A 429 4.74 15.44 -15.07
CA PHE A 429 6.04 15.84 -15.63
C PHE A 429 6.17 17.35 -15.73
N ILE A 430 5.12 18.05 -16.17
CA ILE A 430 5.09 19.51 -16.23
C ILE A 430 5.26 20.10 -14.83
N HIS A 431 4.52 19.58 -13.84
CA HIS A 431 4.59 20.05 -12.46
C HIS A 431 6.00 19.92 -11.85
N GLN A 432 6.75 18.88 -12.23
CA GLN A 432 8.13 18.64 -11.78
C GLN A 432 9.19 19.43 -12.57
N SER A 433 8.78 20.20 -13.58
CA SER A 433 9.68 20.94 -14.49
C SER A 433 9.73 22.43 -14.16
N GLU A 434 10.64 23.18 -14.80
CA GLU A 434 10.73 24.65 -14.69
C GLU A 434 9.74 25.38 -15.64
N ILE A 435 8.78 24.67 -16.23
CA ILE A 435 7.78 25.25 -17.13
C ILE A 435 6.87 26.19 -16.33
N LYS A 436 6.66 27.41 -16.84
CA LYS A 436 5.79 28.42 -16.21
C LYS A 436 4.42 28.56 -16.85
N THR A 437 4.28 28.13 -18.09
CA THR A 437 3.04 28.26 -18.85
C THR A 437 2.71 26.98 -19.58
N VAL A 438 1.43 26.61 -19.57
CA VAL A 438 0.94 25.38 -20.21
C VAL A 438 -0.24 25.75 -21.10
N ASN A 439 -0.28 25.19 -22.30
CA ASN A 439 -1.45 25.28 -23.18
C ASN A 439 -2.21 23.95 -23.15
N LEU A 440 -3.48 23.99 -22.78
CA LEU A 440 -4.38 22.86 -22.81
C LEU A 440 -5.35 23.00 -23.98
N THR A 441 -5.42 21.98 -24.82
CA THR A 441 -6.49 21.81 -25.81
C THR A 441 -7.58 20.96 -25.18
N VAL A 442 -8.77 21.52 -24.98
CA VAL A 442 -9.89 20.82 -24.35
C VAL A 442 -11.10 20.77 -25.25
N GLU A 443 -11.83 19.66 -25.18
CA GLU A 443 -13.15 19.54 -25.78
C GLU A 443 -14.22 19.95 -24.75
N ARG A 444 -15.03 20.94 -25.11
CA ARG A 444 -16.14 21.48 -24.29
C ARG A 444 -17.37 21.63 -25.18
N ASN A 445 -18.49 21.02 -24.79
CA ASN A 445 -19.75 21.07 -25.55
C ASN A 445 -19.57 20.69 -27.05
N LYS A 446 -18.72 19.69 -27.34
CA LYS A 446 -18.32 19.24 -28.70
C LYS A 446 -17.49 20.25 -29.52
N GLY A 447 -17.11 21.39 -28.95
CA GLY A 447 -16.16 22.34 -29.53
C GLY A 447 -14.77 22.19 -28.92
N ILE A 448 -13.74 22.66 -29.63
CA ILE A 448 -12.37 22.72 -29.12
C ILE A 448 -12.11 24.11 -28.56
N THR A 449 -11.53 24.17 -27.36
CA THR A 449 -11.11 25.40 -26.68
C THR A 449 -9.65 25.29 -26.27
N GLU A 450 -8.89 26.35 -26.49
CA GLU A 450 -7.52 26.48 -25.99
C GLU A 450 -7.52 27.23 -24.65
N ILE A 451 -6.84 26.68 -23.65
CA ILE A 451 -6.70 27.26 -22.32
C ILE A 451 -5.22 27.46 -22.03
N LYS A 452 -4.83 28.71 -21.79
CA LYS A 452 -3.47 29.05 -21.37
C LYS A 452 -3.40 29.19 -19.85
N LEU A 453 -2.51 28.44 -19.24
CA LEU A 453 -2.27 28.41 -17.80
C LEU A 453 -1.01 29.19 -17.45
N ASP A 454 -1.06 29.88 -16.32
CA ASP A 454 0.10 30.48 -15.65
C ASP A 454 0.33 29.73 -14.34
N LEU A 455 1.44 28.99 -14.26
CA LEU A 455 1.73 28.10 -13.13
C LEU A 455 2.25 28.87 -11.91
N ASP A 456 2.72 30.12 -12.09
CA ASP A 456 3.15 31.00 -10.99
C ASP A 456 1.93 31.66 -10.30
N ARG A 457 0.72 31.48 -10.83
CA ARG A 457 -0.51 32.11 -10.33
C ARG A 457 -1.42 31.08 -9.66
N TYR A 458 -1.45 31.09 -8.33
CA TYR A 458 -2.37 30.30 -7.52
C TYR A 458 -2.58 30.92 -6.13
N ALA A 459 -3.57 30.40 -5.39
CA ALA A 459 -3.80 30.73 -3.99
C ALA A 459 -4.44 29.57 -3.24
N TYR A 460 -4.50 29.65 -1.90
CA TYR A 460 -5.23 28.69 -1.07
C TYR A 460 -6.67 28.49 -1.57
N PRO A 461 -7.23 27.26 -1.60
CA PRO A 461 -6.71 26.01 -1.02
C PRO A 461 -5.82 25.16 -1.92
N TYR A 462 -5.49 25.61 -3.14
CA TYR A 462 -4.52 24.91 -3.99
C TYR A 462 -3.16 24.81 -3.31
N TYR A 463 -2.50 23.66 -3.48
CA TYR A 463 -1.20 23.41 -2.88
C TYR A 463 -0.24 22.70 -3.83
N GLU A 464 0.72 23.47 -4.36
CA GLU A 464 1.70 22.99 -5.35
C GLU A 464 2.42 21.71 -4.91
N TYR A 465 2.75 21.55 -3.63
CA TYR A 465 3.49 20.38 -3.13
C TYR A 465 2.72 19.05 -3.24
N THR A 466 1.40 19.09 -3.42
CA THR A 466 0.54 17.88 -3.53
C THR A 466 -0.23 17.81 -4.84
N ASP A 467 -0.52 18.95 -5.46
CA ASP A 467 -1.29 19.04 -6.71
C ASP A 467 -0.45 18.75 -7.96
N THR A 468 0.01 17.51 -8.06
CA THR A 468 0.79 17.01 -9.21
C THR A 468 0.10 17.16 -10.57
N HIS A 469 -1.20 17.45 -10.60
CA HIS A 469 -1.98 17.66 -11.82
C HIS A 469 -2.48 19.11 -11.97
N LEU A 470 -1.76 20.09 -11.38
CA LEU A 470 -2.05 21.52 -11.51
C LEU A 470 -3.44 21.93 -10.98
N GLY A 471 -4.01 21.13 -10.08
CA GLY A 471 -5.35 21.30 -9.52
C GLY A 471 -6.48 20.61 -10.31
N ILE A 472 -6.16 19.83 -11.34
CA ILE A 472 -7.13 19.02 -12.06
C ILE A 472 -7.46 17.76 -11.25
N ILE A 473 -8.75 17.51 -11.05
CA ILE A 473 -9.26 16.27 -10.45
C ILE A 473 -9.91 15.41 -11.53
N PHE A 474 -9.38 14.20 -11.70
CA PHE A 474 -9.92 13.16 -12.59
C PHE A 474 -10.69 12.10 -11.80
N LEU A 475 -11.50 11.32 -12.52
CA LEU A 475 -12.14 10.13 -11.95
C LEU A 475 -11.11 8.99 -11.76
N GLY A 476 -10.40 9.00 -10.64
CA GLY A 476 -9.37 7.99 -10.34
C GLY A 476 -8.10 8.09 -11.20
N THR A 477 -7.28 7.03 -11.19
CA THR A 477 -6.02 7.01 -11.98
C THR A 477 -6.20 6.54 -13.42
N GLY A 478 -7.18 5.67 -13.67
CA GLY A 478 -7.47 5.11 -15.00
C GLY A 478 -6.61 3.89 -15.36
N PHE A 479 -6.92 3.26 -16.50
CA PHE A 479 -6.28 2.03 -16.97
C PHE A 479 -5.18 2.33 -17.99
N ARG A 480 -3.95 1.84 -17.75
CA ARG A 480 -2.83 2.06 -18.68
C ARG A 480 -2.89 1.07 -19.83
N THR A 481 -3.05 1.57 -21.05
CA THR A 481 -3.14 0.72 -22.26
C THR A 481 -1.85 -0.04 -22.56
N GLY A 482 -0.69 0.45 -22.12
CA GLY A 482 0.59 -0.27 -22.24
C GLY A 482 0.63 -1.64 -21.54
N TYR A 483 -0.30 -1.92 -20.62
CA TYR A 483 -0.44 -3.27 -20.06
C TYR A 483 -0.87 -4.31 -21.09
N LEU A 484 -1.56 -3.90 -22.17
CA LEU A 484 -1.98 -4.80 -23.23
C LEU A 484 -0.82 -5.31 -24.08
N GLU A 485 0.21 -4.49 -24.27
CA GLU A 485 1.44 -4.90 -24.96
C GLU A 485 2.20 -5.93 -24.13
N LYS A 486 2.38 -5.66 -22.83
CA LYS A 486 2.99 -6.62 -21.88
C LYS A 486 2.23 -7.94 -21.81
N LEU A 487 0.90 -7.88 -21.79
CA LEU A 487 0.05 -9.07 -21.83
C LEU A 487 0.35 -9.92 -23.09
N ARG A 488 0.45 -9.28 -24.25
CA ARG A 488 0.80 -9.96 -25.51
C ARG A 488 2.21 -10.56 -25.47
N GLU A 489 3.18 -9.83 -24.91
CA GLU A 489 4.56 -10.30 -24.77
C GLU A 489 4.64 -11.56 -23.91
N ILE A 490 3.96 -11.58 -22.75
CA ILE A 490 3.85 -12.75 -21.87
C ILE A 490 3.26 -13.95 -22.64
N VAL A 491 2.14 -13.76 -23.33
CA VAL A 491 1.49 -14.84 -24.10
C VAL A 491 2.42 -15.39 -25.19
N LYS A 492 3.14 -14.52 -25.90
CA LYS A 492 4.10 -14.93 -26.94
C LYS A 492 5.30 -15.68 -26.37
N LEU A 493 5.85 -15.21 -25.25
CA LEU A 493 7.00 -15.86 -24.58
C LEU A 493 6.66 -17.29 -24.18
N HIS A 494 5.46 -17.51 -23.65
CA HIS A 494 4.98 -18.82 -23.24
C HIS A 494 4.39 -19.65 -24.39
N GLN A 495 4.31 -19.08 -25.60
CA GLN A 495 3.66 -19.70 -26.77
C GLN A 495 2.22 -20.19 -26.48
N ALA A 496 1.53 -19.52 -25.55
CA ALA A 496 0.24 -19.95 -25.02
C ALA A 496 -0.89 -19.75 -26.06
N LYS A 497 -1.84 -20.69 -26.09
CA LYS A 497 -2.99 -20.70 -27.00
C LYS A 497 -4.33 -20.54 -26.30
N GLU A 498 -4.43 -20.99 -25.05
CA GLU A 498 -5.64 -20.90 -24.23
C GLU A 498 -5.29 -20.16 -22.93
N VAL A 499 -5.44 -18.84 -22.96
CA VAL A 499 -5.01 -17.95 -21.88
C VAL A 499 -6.19 -17.58 -20.99
N LEU A 500 -6.04 -17.81 -19.69
CA LEU A 500 -6.97 -17.33 -18.67
C LEU A 500 -6.37 -16.10 -17.97
N LEU A 501 -6.97 -14.93 -18.15
CA LEU A 501 -6.57 -13.71 -17.47
C LEU A 501 -7.56 -13.39 -16.35
N PHE A 502 -7.07 -13.36 -15.11
CA PHE A 502 -7.85 -12.82 -14.00
C PHE A 502 -7.81 -11.30 -13.97
N THR A 503 -8.96 -10.71 -13.64
CA THR A 503 -9.14 -9.27 -13.44
C THR A 503 -10.11 -9.04 -12.28
N SER A 504 -10.43 -7.78 -11.97
CA SER A 504 -11.40 -7.42 -10.92
C SER A 504 -12.73 -6.97 -11.51
N SER A 505 -13.80 -6.99 -10.71
CA SER A 505 -15.11 -6.49 -11.15
C SER A 505 -15.09 -5.03 -11.60
N LEU A 506 -14.21 -4.21 -11.00
CA LEU A 506 -14.08 -2.79 -11.33
C LEU A 506 -13.29 -2.55 -12.62
N VAL A 507 -12.24 -3.34 -12.85
CA VAL A 507 -11.33 -3.16 -13.99
C VAL A 507 -11.86 -3.85 -15.26
N LYS A 508 -12.57 -4.98 -15.11
CA LYS A 508 -13.04 -5.80 -16.24
C LYS A 508 -13.73 -4.99 -17.35
N PRO A 509 -14.68 -4.08 -17.06
CA PRO A 509 -15.37 -3.34 -18.12
C PRO A 509 -14.43 -2.42 -18.92
N THR A 510 -13.48 -1.75 -18.26
CA THR A 510 -12.48 -0.90 -18.93
C THR A 510 -11.50 -1.76 -19.73
N LEU A 511 -11.04 -2.88 -19.17
CA LEU A 511 -10.15 -3.83 -19.84
C LEU A 511 -10.80 -4.41 -21.10
N GLU A 512 -12.07 -4.81 -21.04
CA GLU A 512 -12.83 -5.32 -22.19
C GLU A 512 -12.97 -4.27 -23.30
N GLN A 513 -13.21 -3.00 -22.94
CA GLN A 513 -13.24 -1.90 -23.91
C GLN A 513 -11.86 -1.76 -24.58
N CYS A 514 -10.78 -1.68 -23.79
CA CYS A 514 -9.43 -1.53 -24.33
C CYS A 514 -8.97 -2.73 -25.17
N LEU A 515 -9.39 -3.96 -24.83
CA LEU A 515 -9.09 -5.16 -25.62
C LEU A 515 -9.83 -5.14 -26.97
N LYS A 516 -11.09 -4.67 -27.01
CA LYS A 516 -11.86 -4.51 -28.26
C LYS A 516 -11.28 -3.43 -29.16
N ASP A 517 -10.80 -2.33 -28.58
CA ASP A 517 -10.22 -1.21 -29.32
C ASP A 517 -8.77 -1.47 -29.76
N SER A 518 -8.13 -2.52 -29.23
CA SER A 518 -6.73 -2.86 -29.50
C SER A 518 -6.57 -3.65 -30.79
N SER A 519 -5.65 -3.21 -31.65
CA SER A 519 -5.26 -3.94 -32.86
C SER A 519 -4.50 -5.26 -32.58
N PHE A 520 -4.11 -5.51 -31.33
CA PHE A 520 -3.32 -6.68 -30.94
C PHE A 520 -4.15 -7.92 -30.62
N PHE A 521 -5.43 -7.76 -30.30
CA PHE A 521 -6.31 -8.83 -29.84
C PHE A 521 -7.41 -9.07 -30.88
N GLY A 522 -7.93 -10.30 -30.96
CA GLY A 522 -8.93 -10.69 -31.97
C GLY A 522 -8.36 -11.15 -33.32
N THR A 523 -7.04 -11.31 -33.45
CA THR A 523 -6.36 -11.84 -34.65
C THR A 523 -6.47 -13.36 -34.81
N GLY A 524 -6.94 -14.07 -33.77
CA GLY A 524 -6.96 -15.53 -33.72
C GLY A 524 -5.62 -16.19 -33.34
N GLU A 525 -4.58 -15.43 -32.94
CA GLU A 525 -3.29 -15.98 -32.51
C GLU A 525 -3.41 -16.89 -31.25
N PHE A 526 -4.32 -16.53 -30.33
CA PHE A 526 -4.64 -17.22 -29.09
C PHE A 526 -6.06 -16.86 -28.63
N ASN A 527 -6.63 -17.69 -27.76
CA ASN A 527 -7.91 -17.44 -27.09
C ASN A 527 -7.64 -16.81 -25.72
N LEU A 528 -8.28 -15.67 -25.43
CA LEU A 528 -8.17 -14.98 -24.14
C LEU A 528 -9.52 -15.03 -23.43
N THR A 529 -9.57 -15.65 -22.25
CA THR A 529 -10.75 -15.67 -21.38
C THR A 529 -10.52 -14.75 -20.18
N LEU A 530 -11.48 -13.86 -19.89
CA LEU A 530 -11.43 -12.96 -18.73
C LEU A 530 -12.33 -13.46 -17.60
N GLU A 531 -11.72 -13.78 -16.46
CA GLU A 531 -12.45 -14.19 -15.26
C GLU A 531 -12.24 -13.21 -14.10
N VAL A 532 -13.22 -13.16 -13.20
CA VAL A 532 -13.14 -12.40 -11.95
C VAL A 532 -13.19 -13.38 -10.79
N PRO A 533 -12.09 -13.60 -10.06
CA PRO A 533 -12.10 -14.48 -8.91
C PRO A 533 -12.94 -13.85 -7.79
N ALA A 534 -13.67 -14.69 -7.06
CA ALA A 534 -14.43 -14.24 -5.89
C ALA A 534 -13.47 -13.96 -4.73
N ASN A 535 -13.65 -12.82 -4.04
CA ASN A 535 -12.93 -12.53 -2.80
C ASN A 535 -13.52 -13.35 -1.66
N LYS A 536 -13.04 -14.59 -1.48
CA LYS A 536 -13.53 -15.51 -0.45
C LYS A 536 -12.75 -15.37 0.84
N PHE A 537 -11.47 -15.01 0.76
CA PHE A 537 -10.63 -14.83 1.94
C PHE A 537 -11.20 -13.76 2.86
N PHE A 538 -11.35 -12.50 2.40
CA PHE A 538 -11.99 -11.46 3.20
C PHE A 538 -13.51 -11.60 3.22
N GLY A 539 -14.13 -11.89 2.07
CA GLY A 539 -15.58 -12.01 1.94
C GLY A 539 -16.34 -10.80 2.48
N GLY A 540 -17.54 -11.04 3.01
CA GLY A 540 -18.46 -9.96 3.40
C GLY A 540 -19.02 -9.32 2.14
N ASN A 541 -18.96 -8.00 2.05
CA ASN A 541 -19.29 -7.29 0.81
C ASN A 541 -18.04 -6.74 0.08
N ILE A 542 -16.84 -7.14 0.49
CA ILE A 542 -15.58 -6.78 -0.18
C ILE A 542 -15.47 -7.49 -1.53
N PHE A 543 -15.03 -6.74 -2.54
CA PHE A 543 -14.79 -7.26 -3.90
C PHE A 543 -13.60 -6.59 -4.60
N MET A 544 -12.77 -5.85 -3.85
CA MET A 544 -11.59 -5.17 -4.40
C MET A 544 -10.57 -6.20 -4.90
N GLY A 545 -10.07 -5.99 -6.11
CA GLY A 545 -9.09 -6.89 -6.75
C GLY A 545 -7.77 -6.95 -5.99
N ASP A 546 -7.32 -5.82 -5.43
CA ASP A 546 -6.06 -5.74 -4.67
C ASP A 546 -6.13 -6.44 -3.30
N LEU A 547 -7.33 -6.87 -2.88
CA LEU A 547 -7.54 -7.67 -1.68
C LEU A 547 -7.72 -9.16 -2.00
N LEU A 548 -7.49 -9.59 -3.23
CA LEU A 548 -7.43 -11.01 -3.57
C LEU A 548 -6.11 -11.60 -3.07
N VAL A 549 -6.18 -12.80 -2.51
CA VAL A 549 -5.01 -13.55 -2.05
C VAL A 549 -4.81 -14.80 -2.90
N VAL A 550 -3.65 -15.47 -2.78
CA VAL A 550 -3.30 -16.71 -3.50
C VAL A 550 -4.43 -17.74 -3.46
N GLU A 551 -5.06 -17.91 -2.29
CA GLU A 551 -6.19 -18.84 -2.10
C GLU A 551 -7.40 -18.51 -3.01
N ASP A 552 -7.70 -17.22 -3.22
CA ASP A 552 -8.82 -16.80 -4.05
C ASP A 552 -8.56 -17.10 -5.54
N PHE A 553 -7.31 -16.93 -5.98
CA PHE A 553 -6.89 -17.30 -7.35
C PHE A 553 -6.93 -18.81 -7.56
N ILE A 554 -6.39 -19.60 -6.61
CA ILE A 554 -6.45 -21.07 -6.66
C ILE A 554 -7.89 -21.54 -6.75
N TYR A 555 -8.78 -20.98 -5.93
CA TYR A 555 -10.21 -21.29 -6.00
C TYR A 555 -10.79 -20.93 -7.37
N GLY A 556 -10.48 -19.75 -7.91
CA GLY A 556 -10.92 -19.31 -9.23
C GLY A 556 -10.51 -20.27 -10.35
N ILE A 557 -9.25 -20.73 -10.35
CA ILE A 557 -8.74 -21.68 -11.35
C ILE A 557 -9.45 -23.03 -11.21
N LYS A 558 -9.58 -23.55 -9.99
CA LYS A 558 -10.27 -24.83 -9.74
C LYS A 558 -11.73 -24.76 -10.19
N GLN A 559 -12.43 -23.65 -9.97
CA GLN A 559 -13.79 -23.45 -10.49
C GLN A 559 -13.83 -23.41 -12.01
N TYR A 560 -12.91 -22.68 -12.65
CA TYR A 560 -12.80 -22.58 -14.09
C TYR A 560 -12.59 -23.96 -14.74
N LEU A 561 -11.70 -24.78 -14.17
CA LEU A 561 -11.40 -26.13 -14.64
C LEU A 561 -12.54 -27.13 -14.43
N ASN A 562 -13.37 -26.94 -13.41
CA ASN A 562 -14.52 -27.81 -13.14
C ASN A 562 -15.70 -27.59 -14.10
N ASN A 563 -15.72 -26.47 -14.83
CA ASN A 563 -16.75 -26.20 -15.82
C ASN A 563 -16.44 -26.95 -17.13
N LYS A 564 -17.28 -27.94 -17.48
CA LYS A 564 -17.08 -28.79 -18.68
C LYS A 564 -17.07 -28.04 -20.01
N ASN A 565 -17.57 -26.81 -20.04
CA ASN A 565 -17.58 -25.97 -21.25
C ASN A 565 -16.26 -25.20 -21.45
N ASN A 566 -15.39 -25.17 -20.43
CA ASN A 566 -14.13 -24.45 -20.49
C ASN A 566 -13.02 -25.36 -21.01
N ARG A 567 -12.15 -24.80 -21.86
CA ARG A 567 -10.90 -25.46 -22.23
C ARG A 567 -9.90 -25.29 -21.09
N LYS A 568 -9.06 -26.30 -20.87
CA LYS A 568 -7.96 -26.16 -19.91
C LYS A 568 -7.01 -25.07 -20.41
N PRO A 569 -6.73 -24.03 -19.60
CA PRO A 569 -5.77 -23.02 -20.00
C PRO A 569 -4.35 -23.60 -19.96
N ASP A 570 -3.52 -23.19 -20.91
CA ASP A 570 -2.08 -23.48 -20.92
C ASP A 570 -1.26 -22.38 -20.24
N LEU A 571 -1.88 -21.22 -19.97
CA LEU A 571 -1.32 -20.15 -19.16
C LEU A 571 -2.41 -19.40 -18.39
N VAL A 572 -2.17 -19.17 -17.10
CA VAL A 572 -2.96 -18.23 -16.29
C VAL A 572 -2.14 -16.96 -16.08
N ILE A 573 -2.75 -15.81 -16.32
CA ILE A 573 -2.14 -14.50 -16.07
C ILE A 573 -2.92 -13.80 -14.98
N ILE A 574 -2.22 -13.26 -13.98
CA ILE A 574 -2.81 -12.53 -12.86
C ILE A 574 -2.20 -11.13 -12.74
N PRO A 575 -2.94 -10.12 -12.25
CA PRO A 575 -2.37 -8.79 -12.02
C PRO A 575 -1.35 -8.83 -10.88
N SER A 576 -0.28 -8.05 -10.98
CA SER A 576 0.72 -7.94 -9.91
C SER A 576 0.23 -7.15 -8.69
N SER A 577 -0.84 -6.36 -8.83
CA SER A 577 -1.28 -5.39 -7.83
C SER A 577 -1.57 -5.98 -6.43
N PRO A 578 -2.14 -7.19 -6.25
CA PRO A 578 -2.30 -7.80 -4.93
C PRO A 578 -0.98 -8.28 -4.31
N PHE A 579 0.10 -8.32 -5.09
CA PHE A 579 1.42 -8.86 -4.73
C PHE A 579 2.52 -7.78 -4.66
N ASN A 580 2.18 -6.51 -4.88
CA ASN A 580 3.14 -5.41 -5.03
C ASN A 580 3.65 -4.86 -3.68
N LEU A 581 2.98 -5.13 -2.55
CA LEU A 581 3.28 -4.48 -1.26
C LEU A 581 4.73 -4.64 -0.79
N SER A 582 5.37 -5.77 -1.10
CA SER A 582 6.71 -6.07 -0.61
C SER A 582 7.75 -6.29 -1.69
N GLN A 583 7.39 -6.17 -2.97
CA GLN A 583 8.23 -6.50 -4.13
C GLN A 583 8.68 -7.98 -4.20
N TRP A 584 8.29 -8.83 -3.25
CA TRP A 584 8.61 -10.26 -3.20
C TRP A 584 7.58 -11.14 -3.91
N GLY A 585 6.60 -10.55 -4.60
CA GLY A 585 5.51 -11.29 -5.25
C GLY A 585 4.62 -12.02 -4.24
N ARG A 586 4.42 -11.42 -3.05
CA ARG A 586 3.65 -12.02 -1.95
C ARG A 586 2.37 -11.25 -1.67
N ASP A 587 1.29 -11.99 -1.42
CA ASP A 587 0.00 -11.42 -1.03
C ASP A 587 -0.03 -11.00 0.46
N LEU A 588 -1.15 -10.45 0.92
CA LEU A 588 -1.36 -10.03 2.31
C LEU A 588 -1.25 -11.17 3.36
N THR A 589 -1.35 -12.43 2.94
CA THR A 589 -1.13 -13.60 3.82
C THR A 589 0.34 -14.00 3.91
N GLY A 590 1.20 -13.37 3.09
CA GLY A 590 2.60 -13.67 2.96
C GLY A 590 2.87 -14.85 2.01
N ARG A 591 1.90 -15.33 1.24
CA ARG A 591 2.11 -16.42 0.26
C ARG A 591 2.63 -15.86 -1.07
N VAL A 592 3.56 -16.59 -1.71
CA VAL A 592 4.10 -16.21 -3.01
C VAL A 592 3.14 -16.63 -4.12
N TYR A 593 2.99 -15.81 -5.16
CA TYR A 593 2.07 -16.11 -6.26
C TYR A 593 2.35 -17.45 -6.96
N LEU A 594 3.61 -17.91 -6.96
CA LEU A 594 4.02 -19.21 -7.52
C LEU A 594 3.38 -20.41 -6.81
N ASP A 595 2.84 -20.24 -5.61
CA ASP A 595 2.04 -21.29 -4.96
C ASP A 595 0.78 -21.62 -5.76
N ILE A 596 0.26 -20.68 -6.55
CA ILE A 596 -0.90 -20.91 -7.43
C ILE A 596 -0.57 -22.00 -8.45
N GLU A 597 0.59 -21.90 -9.11
CA GLU A 597 1.05 -22.90 -10.08
C GLU A 597 1.28 -24.25 -9.40
N ARG A 598 1.98 -24.27 -8.25
CA ARG A 598 2.26 -25.49 -7.49
C ARG A 598 0.99 -26.24 -7.09
N GLU A 599 -0.07 -25.52 -6.73
CA GLU A 599 -1.33 -26.12 -6.28
C GLU A 599 -2.31 -26.48 -7.40
N THR A 600 -2.24 -25.79 -8.54
CA THR A 600 -3.19 -25.99 -9.65
C THR A 600 -2.61 -26.81 -10.79
N GLY A 601 -1.28 -26.89 -10.89
CA GLY A 601 -0.57 -27.55 -11.98
C GLY A 601 -0.76 -26.84 -13.33
N VAL A 602 -1.15 -25.57 -13.32
CA VAL A 602 -1.28 -24.72 -14.51
C VAL A 602 -0.22 -23.63 -14.41
N PRO A 603 0.57 -23.37 -15.48
CA PRO A 603 1.55 -22.29 -15.47
C PRO A 603 0.92 -20.94 -15.12
N VAL A 604 1.58 -20.17 -14.25
CA VAL A 604 1.09 -18.86 -13.79
C VAL A 604 2.12 -17.77 -14.01
N GLU A 605 1.69 -16.68 -14.67
CA GLU A 605 2.50 -15.48 -14.83
C GLU A 605 1.85 -14.23 -14.28
N ILE A 606 2.70 -13.29 -13.86
CA ILE A 606 2.27 -11.97 -13.38
C ILE A 606 2.27 -10.97 -14.54
N LEU A 607 1.14 -10.30 -14.74
CA LEU A 607 1.06 -9.05 -15.49
C LEU A 607 1.45 -7.89 -14.56
N ALA A 608 2.67 -7.37 -14.74
CA ALA A 608 3.17 -6.23 -13.98
C ALA A 608 2.30 -4.98 -14.21
N CYS A 609 1.51 -4.62 -13.21
CA CYS A 609 0.61 -3.47 -13.23
C CYS A 609 0.68 -2.70 -11.90
N GLN A 610 0.55 -1.38 -11.99
CA GLN A 610 0.36 -0.54 -10.82
C GLN A 610 -1.03 -0.78 -10.24
N THR A 611 -1.12 -0.75 -8.91
CA THR A 611 -2.38 -0.58 -8.21
C THR A 611 -3.08 0.65 -8.77
N ILE A 612 -4.34 0.49 -9.16
CA ILE A 612 -5.17 1.60 -9.56
C ILE A 612 -5.63 2.24 -8.26
N TYR A 613 -4.78 3.13 -7.74
CA TYR A 613 -5.16 4.04 -6.67
C TYR A 613 -6.22 4.94 -7.28
N ASP A 614 -7.48 4.64 -6.99
CA ASP A 614 -8.49 5.67 -7.16
C ASP A 614 -8.33 6.72 -6.05
#